data_AF-A0A4T0BNN5-F1
#
_entry.id   AF-A0A4T0BNN5-F1
#
_cell.length_a   1.000
_cell.length_b   1.000
_cell.length_c   1.000
_cell.angle_alpha   90.00
_cell.angle_beta   90.00
_cell.angle_gamma   90.00
#
_symmetry.space_group_name_H-M   'P 1'
#
loop_
_entity.id
_entity.type
_entity.pdbx_description
1 polymer ?
#
loop_
_entity_poly.entity_id
_entity_poly.type
_entity_poly.pdbx_seq_one_letter_code
_entity_poly.pdbx_strand_id
1 'polypeptide(L)'
;MPGKTLTPYEQVPVTKEDLDWAELVTLDLSQFEKPGGKEALVQQLEHAVRHVGFFYVKNFNISQEEVDRQFALGREFYDLPLEEKLKHHNLKDLEAGEYNGYRPAGLRSLAPGIVDNIQVYNIPKFDGHHHRQHPAVLQDHIDEIESFSRKCHSEVVVKLLRLFALLLEVPEDFFVKDHAYDDFGEDHLRYMHYAARSASENAKVGELYTPGHTDLGSVTLLFRQPVAALQILNNEGQWKWVKPQDATITINTCDALTALTAGYVKSSVHRVRAPPKDQAHVDRLGVLYFARPNNHVPLTPINSPVLSKLGLTENAFTKIGQNLTMQEWVKVRQTQQQRKTETPEIKEGKYFYKEKDLEILPGLKAVVHN
;
A
#
# COMPACT_ATOMS: atom_id res chain seq x y z
N MET A 1 18.32 13.16 -26.34
CA MET A 1 18.99 14.20 -25.52
C MET A 1 19.47 13.51 -24.25
N PRO A 2 20.67 13.78 -23.72
CA PRO A 2 21.04 13.24 -22.42
C PRO A 2 19.99 13.66 -21.39
N GLY A 3 19.46 12.68 -20.64
CA GLY A 3 18.35 12.88 -19.70
C GLY A 3 18.66 14.01 -18.71
N LYS A 4 17.63 14.79 -18.37
CA LYS A 4 17.74 15.88 -17.39
C LYS A 4 18.31 15.30 -16.08
N THR A 5 19.42 15.87 -15.58
CA THR A 5 19.95 15.50 -14.27
C THR A 5 18.88 15.80 -13.21
N LEU A 6 18.43 14.79 -12.46
CA LEU A 6 17.44 15.01 -11.40
C LEU A 6 18.10 15.70 -10.22
N THR A 7 17.44 16.72 -9.68
CA THR A 7 17.86 17.32 -8.42
C THR A 7 17.70 16.28 -7.30
N PRO A 8 18.67 16.12 -6.38
CA PRO A 8 18.51 15.22 -5.24
C PRO A 8 17.21 15.48 -4.46
N TYR A 9 16.64 14.44 -3.87
CA TYR A 9 15.49 14.59 -2.99
C TYR A 9 15.96 14.91 -1.58
N GLU A 10 15.63 16.11 -1.09
CA GLU A 10 15.87 16.49 0.29
C GLU A 10 14.66 16.13 1.14
N GLN A 11 14.87 15.23 2.09
CA GLN A 11 13.80 14.85 3.01
C GLN A 11 13.50 16.00 3.97
N VAL A 12 12.23 16.34 4.14
CA VAL A 12 11.82 17.35 5.11
C VAL A 12 12.10 16.87 6.56
N PRO A 13 12.29 17.78 7.52
CA PRO A 13 12.45 17.40 8.92
C PRO A 13 11.25 16.61 9.45
N VAL A 14 11.50 15.63 10.31
CA VAL A 14 10.45 14.94 11.07
C VAL A 14 9.74 15.92 12.02
N THR A 15 8.48 15.63 12.34
CA THR A 15 7.71 16.46 13.28
C THR A 15 8.38 16.51 14.66
N LYS A 16 8.24 17.66 15.32
CA LYS A 16 8.64 17.90 16.71
C LYS A 16 7.46 17.71 17.68
N GLU A 17 6.24 17.56 17.16
CA GLU A 17 5.06 17.30 17.99
C GLU A 17 5.13 15.89 18.60
N ASP A 18 4.70 15.77 19.85
CA ASP A 18 4.57 14.47 20.52
C ASP A 18 3.22 13.85 20.14
N LEU A 19 3.27 12.87 19.25
CA LEU A 19 2.09 12.17 18.76
C LEU A 19 1.96 10.81 19.47
N ASP A 20 0.74 10.29 19.50
CA ASP A 20 0.47 8.99 20.09
C ASP A 20 0.97 7.85 19.18
N TRP A 21 2.27 7.55 19.24
CA TRP A 21 2.96 6.63 18.35
C TRP A 21 2.52 5.17 18.55
N ALA A 22 2.46 4.43 17.45
CA ALA A 22 2.30 2.98 17.46
C ALA A 22 3.62 2.30 17.86
N GLU A 23 3.51 1.31 18.74
CA GLU A 23 4.62 0.38 19.02
C GLU A 23 4.62 -0.71 17.96
N LEU A 24 5.58 -0.64 17.03
CA LEU A 24 5.72 -1.60 15.94
C LEU A 24 7.04 -2.34 16.04
N VAL A 25 6.99 -3.66 15.82
CA VAL A 25 8.16 -4.52 15.74
C VAL A 25 9.02 -4.12 14.53
N THR A 26 10.34 -4.25 14.66
CA THR A 26 11.29 -4.04 13.56
C THR A 26 12.00 -5.34 13.23
N LEU A 27 11.75 -5.88 12.04
CA LEU A 27 12.45 -7.04 11.50
C LEU A 27 13.79 -6.63 10.88
N ASP A 28 14.86 -7.29 11.29
CA ASP A 28 16.20 -7.07 10.76
C ASP A 28 16.55 -8.16 9.74
N LEU A 29 16.43 -7.83 8.44
CA LEU A 29 16.65 -8.81 7.38
C LEU A 29 18.12 -9.23 7.23
N SER A 30 19.07 -8.57 7.91
CA SER A 30 20.46 -9.07 7.99
C SER A 30 20.57 -10.40 8.75
N GLN A 31 19.54 -10.78 9.52
CA GLN A 31 19.50 -12.07 10.22
C GLN A 31 19.00 -13.21 9.32
N PHE A 32 18.36 -12.91 8.17
CA PHE A 32 17.62 -13.89 7.38
C PHE A 32 18.47 -15.10 6.93
N GLU A 33 19.73 -14.88 6.57
CA GLU A 33 20.65 -15.94 6.12
C GLU A 33 21.53 -16.53 7.25
N LYS A 34 21.38 -16.04 8.49
CA LYS A 34 22.17 -16.53 9.62
C LYS A 34 21.57 -17.83 10.18
N PRO A 35 22.39 -18.74 10.73
CA PRO A 35 21.88 -19.91 11.44
C PRO A 35 20.90 -19.52 12.56
N GLY A 36 19.69 -20.08 12.55
CA GLY A 36 18.63 -19.75 13.52
C GLY A 36 17.93 -18.40 13.30
N GLY A 37 18.32 -17.65 12.26
CA GLY A 37 17.85 -16.28 12.05
C GLY A 37 16.41 -16.21 11.52
N LYS A 38 16.01 -17.14 10.64
CA LYS A 38 14.63 -17.19 10.14
C LYS A 38 13.65 -17.52 11.26
N GLU A 39 14.00 -18.45 12.14
CA GLU A 39 13.20 -18.85 13.30
C GLU A 39 12.96 -17.66 14.24
N ALA A 40 14.01 -16.89 14.54
CA ALA A 40 13.89 -15.68 15.34
C ALA A 40 13.02 -14.60 14.67
N LEU A 41 13.18 -14.41 13.35
CA LEU A 41 12.37 -13.47 12.58
C LEU A 41 10.90 -13.90 12.51
N VAL A 42 10.61 -15.20 12.39
CA VAL A 42 9.24 -15.74 12.42
C VAL A 42 8.57 -15.48 13.77
N GLN A 43 9.28 -15.67 14.88
CA GLN A 43 8.73 -15.36 16.22
C GLN A 43 8.37 -13.88 16.37
N GLN A 44 9.21 -12.97 15.84
CA GLN A 44 8.92 -11.53 15.82
C GLN A 44 7.73 -11.20 14.91
N LEU A 45 7.67 -11.85 13.74
CA LEU A 45 6.61 -11.65 12.75
C LEU A 45 5.25 -12.13 13.26
N GLU A 46 5.18 -13.28 13.95
CA GLU A 46 3.93 -13.85 14.48
C GLU A 46 3.17 -12.82 15.31
N HIS A 47 3.86 -12.13 16.22
CA HIS A 47 3.24 -11.12 17.06
C HIS A 47 2.69 -9.95 16.22
N ALA A 48 3.48 -9.45 15.27
CA ALA A 48 3.06 -8.32 14.44
C ALA A 48 1.80 -8.64 13.60
N VAL A 49 1.75 -9.81 12.99
CA VAL A 49 0.74 -10.15 11.95
C VAL A 49 -0.60 -10.59 12.51
N ARG A 50 -0.60 -11.11 13.75
CA ARG A 50 -1.84 -11.51 14.44
C ARG A 50 -2.57 -10.32 15.04
N HIS A 51 -1.86 -9.23 15.30
CA HIS A 51 -2.36 -8.10 16.09
C HIS A 51 -2.52 -6.82 15.29
N VAL A 52 -1.63 -6.47 14.38
CA VAL A 52 -1.68 -5.17 13.71
C VAL A 52 -1.51 -5.32 12.20
N GLY A 53 -0.67 -6.27 11.80
CA GLY A 53 -0.23 -6.48 10.42
C GLY A 53 0.73 -5.39 9.92
N PHE A 54 1.11 -4.42 10.77
CA PHE A 54 2.15 -3.44 10.49
C PHE A 54 3.43 -3.79 11.24
N PHE A 55 4.57 -3.58 10.60
CA PHE A 55 5.91 -3.68 11.20
C PHE A 55 6.93 -2.90 10.36
N TYR A 56 8.09 -2.62 10.93
CA TYR A 56 9.22 -2.07 10.17
C TYR A 56 10.13 -3.18 9.68
N VAL A 57 10.81 -2.94 8.57
CA VAL A 57 11.90 -3.74 8.05
C VAL A 57 13.13 -2.86 7.91
N LYS A 58 14.29 -3.34 8.37
CA LYS A 58 15.61 -2.71 8.19
C LYS A 58 16.62 -3.68 7.59
N ASN A 59 17.75 -3.15 7.13
CA ASN A 59 18.84 -3.91 6.51
C ASN A 59 18.36 -4.77 5.32
N PHE A 60 17.55 -4.15 4.46
CA PHE A 60 16.84 -4.77 3.35
C PHE A 60 17.58 -4.70 1.99
N ASN A 61 18.87 -4.35 2.00
CA ASN A 61 19.73 -4.36 0.81
C ASN A 61 19.25 -3.47 -0.37
N ILE A 62 18.59 -2.36 -0.05
CA ILE A 62 18.30 -1.26 -0.98
C ILE A 62 18.87 0.01 -0.34
N SER A 63 19.70 0.74 -1.06
CA SER A 63 20.40 1.90 -0.50
C SER A 63 19.47 3.10 -0.33
N GLN A 64 19.80 4.01 0.59
CA GLN A 64 19.06 5.25 0.75
C GLN A 64 19.11 6.12 -0.52
N GLU A 65 20.21 6.09 -1.26
CA GLU A 65 20.35 6.77 -2.55
C GLU A 65 19.32 6.26 -3.57
N GLU A 66 19.17 4.94 -3.70
CA GLU A 66 18.15 4.35 -4.58
C GLU A 66 16.73 4.78 -4.19
N VAL A 67 16.43 4.83 -2.89
CA VAL A 67 15.13 5.30 -2.40
C VAL A 67 14.92 6.79 -2.72
N ASP A 68 15.91 7.64 -2.41
CA ASP A 68 15.82 9.09 -2.64
C ASP A 68 15.72 9.43 -4.14
N ARG A 69 16.35 8.64 -5.00
CA ARG A 69 16.20 8.70 -6.46
C ARG A 69 14.75 8.48 -6.91
N GLN A 70 14.04 7.51 -6.32
CA GLN A 70 12.62 7.28 -6.61
C GLN A 70 11.73 8.44 -6.13
N PHE A 71 12.03 9.01 -4.97
CA PHE A 71 11.34 10.23 -4.52
C PHE A 71 11.60 11.43 -5.44
N ALA A 72 12.84 11.59 -5.94
CA ALA A 72 13.17 12.63 -6.90
C ALA A 72 12.40 12.46 -8.22
N LEU A 73 12.32 11.24 -8.76
CA LEU A 73 11.51 10.92 -9.94
C LEU A 73 10.02 11.25 -9.73
N GLY A 74 9.47 10.84 -8.58
CA GLY A 74 8.10 11.16 -8.20
C GLY A 74 7.86 12.67 -8.13
N ARG A 75 8.75 13.43 -7.47
CA ARG A 75 8.68 14.89 -7.39
C ARG A 75 8.70 15.53 -8.78
N GLU A 76 9.68 15.18 -9.61
CA GLU A 76 9.81 15.77 -10.95
C GLU A 76 8.62 15.42 -11.85
N PHE A 77 8.02 14.24 -11.71
CA PHE A 77 6.75 13.92 -12.36
C PHE A 77 5.62 14.85 -11.89
N TYR A 78 5.48 15.09 -10.58
CA TYR A 78 4.41 15.93 -10.05
C TYR A 78 4.58 17.42 -10.37
N ASP A 79 5.81 17.87 -10.58
CA ASP A 79 6.17 19.23 -11.01
C ASP A 79 5.85 19.48 -12.50
N LEU A 80 5.55 18.45 -13.28
CA LEU A 80 5.10 18.63 -14.67
C LEU A 80 3.78 19.43 -14.73
N PRO A 81 3.56 20.21 -15.80
CA PRO A 81 2.26 20.84 -16.05
C PRO A 81 1.13 19.82 -16.01
N LEU A 82 -0.04 20.21 -15.49
CA LEU A 82 -1.19 19.32 -15.38
C LEU A 82 -1.56 18.68 -16.74
N GLU A 83 -1.48 19.45 -17.81
CA GLU A 83 -1.76 18.98 -19.19
C GLU A 83 -0.84 17.82 -19.60
N GLU A 84 0.43 17.85 -19.22
CA GLU A 84 1.38 16.76 -19.51
C GLU A 84 1.07 15.53 -18.67
N LYS A 85 0.73 15.69 -17.39
CA LYS A 85 0.36 14.58 -16.51
C LYS A 85 -0.93 13.90 -16.99
N LEU A 86 -1.92 14.67 -17.44
CA LEU A 86 -3.21 14.16 -17.90
C LEU A 86 -3.12 13.31 -19.17
N LYS A 87 -2.06 13.40 -19.97
CA LYS A 87 -1.82 12.48 -21.10
C LYS A 87 -1.70 11.01 -20.66
N HIS A 88 -1.38 10.76 -19.39
CA HIS A 88 -1.21 9.42 -18.83
C HIS A 88 -2.42 8.98 -17.96
N HIS A 89 -3.52 9.74 -17.99
CA HIS A 89 -4.76 9.47 -17.29
C HIS A 89 -5.87 9.07 -18.27
N ASN A 90 -6.65 8.06 -17.92
CA ASN A 90 -7.87 7.69 -18.63
C ASN A 90 -8.97 7.32 -17.64
N LEU A 91 -10.04 8.10 -17.63
CA LEU A 91 -11.16 7.90 -16.71
C LEU A 91 -11.91 6.59 -16.98
N LYS A 92 -12.06 6.18 -18.24
CA LYS A 92 -12.75 4.93 -18.59
C LYS A 92 -11.98 3.71 -18.10
N ASP A 93 -10.65 3.77 -18.18
CA ASP A 93 -9.78 2.70 -17.68
C ASP A 93 -9.95 2.58 -16.15
N LEU A 94 -9.94 3.70 -15.42
CA LEU A 94 -10.20 3.72 -13.97
C LEU A 94 -11.58 3.16 -13.62
N GLU A 95 -12.63 3.55 -14.34
CA GLU A 95 -13.98 3.01 -14.14
C GLU A 95 -14.08 1.51 -14.43
N ALA A 96 -13.23 0.98 -15.33
CA ALA A 96 -13.12 -0.43 -15.65
C ALA A 96 -12.21 -1.22 -14.68
N GLY A 97 -11.62 -0.55 -13.68
CA GLY A 97 -10.76 -1.15 -12.67
C GLY A 97 -9.27 -1.18 -13.03
N GLU A 98 -8.87 -0.60 -14.17
CA GLU A 98 -7.46 -0.37 -14.52
C GLU A 98 -6.94 0.85 -13.75
N TYR A 99 -5.78 0.75 -13.12
CA TYR A 99 -5.30 1.76 -12.18
C TYR A 99 -3.86 2.19 -12.43
N ASN A 100 -3.19 1.63 -13.44
CA ASN A 100 -1.85 2.03 -13.84
C ASN A 100 -1.86 3.41 -14.51
N GLY A 101 -0.73 4.12 -14.43
CA GLY A 101 -0.60 5.49 -14.90
C GLY A 101 -1.08 6.55 -13.91
N TYR A 102 -1.50 7.70 -14.44
CA TYR A 102 -1.82 8.88 -13.64
C TYR A 102 -3.29 8.90 -13.20
N ARG A 103 -3.49 9.14 -11.90
CA ARG A 103 -4.78 9.57 -11.35
C ARG A 103 -4.62 10.97 -10.76
N PRO A 104 -5.30 11.99 -11.30
CA PRO A 104 -5.25 13.35 -10.76
C PRO A 104 -5.96 13.42 -9.40
N ALA A 105 -5.61 14.47 -8.66
CA ALA A 105 -6.39 14.91 -7.51
C ALA A 105 -7.75 15.47 -7.98
N GLY A 106 -8.72 15.50 -7.06
CA GLY A 106 -10.01 16.14 -7.28
C GLY A 106 -11.10 15.26 -7.89
N LEU A 107 -10.88 13.94 -7.99
CA LEU A 107 -11.88 13.01 -8.52
C LEU A 107 -12.98 12.67 -7.51
N ARG A 108 -12.70 12.79 -6.21
CA ARG A 108 -13.64 12.45 -5.13
C ARG A 108 -14.06 13.71 -4.39
N SER A 109 -15.37 13.91 -4.29
CA SER A 109 -15.96 14.92 -3.40
C SER A 109 -15.91 14.43 -1.96
N LEU A 110 -15.27 15.21 -1.07
CA LEU A 110 -15.12 14.88 0.34
C LEU A 110 -16.15 15.59 1.21
N ALA A 111 -16.46 16.85 0.87
CA ALA A 111 -17.46 17.69 1.51
C ALA A 111 -17.92 18.75 0.48
N PRO A 112 -19.02 19.50 0.72
CA PRO A 112 -19.44 20.56 -0.21
C PRO A 112 -18.31 21.55 -0.52
N GLY A 113 -17.88 21.57 -1.78
CA GLY A 113 -16.79 22.43 -2.27
C GLY A 113 -15.36 21.95 -1.96
N ILE A 114 -15.18 20.77 -1.38
CA ILE A 114 -13.85 20.20 -1.06
C ILE A 114 -13.71 18.83 -1.72
N VAL A 115 -12.63 18.65 -2.47
CA VAL A 115 -12.30 17.40 -3.17
C VAL A 115 -11.01 16.77 -2.62
N ASP A 116 -10.70 15.54 -3.02
CA ASP A 116 -9.45 14.88 -2.62
C ASP A 116 -8.22 15.62 -3.14
N ASN A 117 -7.20 15.72 -2.30
CA ASN A 117 -5.93 16.41 -2.55
C ASN A 117 -4.83 15.46 -3.01
N ILE A 118 -5.20 14.28 -3.54
CA ILE A 118 -4.29 13.16 -3.75
C ILE A 118 -4.14 12.89 -5.23
N GLN A 119 -2.91 12.96 -5.72
CA GLN A 119 -2.55 12.45 -7.03
C GLN A 119 -1.63 11.23 -6.89
N VAL A 120 -1.77 10.24 -7.79
CA VAL A 120 -0.94 9.03 -7.82
C VAL A 120 -0.45 8.75 -9.23
N TYR A 121 0.73 8.15 -9.31
CA TYR A 121 1.23 7.55 -10.54
C TYR A 121 1.65 6.11 -10.27
N ASN A 122 0.99 5.16 -10.93
CA ASN A 122 1.24 3.73 -10.76
C ASN A 122 2.04 3.19 -11.96
N ILE A 123 3.13 2.48 -11.66
CA ILE A 123 4.02 1.83 -12.61
C ILE A 123 3.90 0.33 -12.37
N PRO A 124 3.25 -0.43 -13.27
CA PRO A 124 3.15 -1.87 -13.10
C PRO A 124 4.53 -2.51 -13.13
N LYS A 125 4.65 -3.72 -12.58
CA LYS A 125 5.90 -4.48 -12.65
C LYS A 125 6.31 -4.76 -14.10
N PHE A 126 7.61 -5.01 -14.28
CA PHE A 126 8.23 -5.20 -15.58
C PHE A 126 8.23 -6.68 -15.98
N ASP A 127 7.04 -7.26 -16.07
CA ASP A 127 6.81 -8.69 -16.38
C ASP A 127 6.61 -8.98 -17.88
N GLY A 128 6.67 -7.96 -18.73
CA GLY A 128 6.44 -8.06 -20.16
C GLY A 128 4.97 -8.13 -20.59
N HIS A 129 4.02 -8.15 -19.66
CA HIS A 129 2.58 -8.16 -19.94
C HIS A 129 1.96 -6.75 -19.94
N HIS A 130 2.63 -5.79 -19.28
CA HIS A 130 2.17 -4.41 -19.20
C HIS A 130 2.86 -3.53 -20.25
N HIS A 131 2.08 -2.96 -21.16
CA HIS A 131 2.57 -2.02 -22.17
C HIS A 131 1.98 -0.63 -21.92
N ARG A 132 2.79 0.29 -21.40
CA ARG A 132 2.37 1.67 -21.16
C ARG A 132 3.47 2.64 -21.55
N GLN A 133 3.05 3.76 -22.14
CA GLN A 133 3.95 4.90 -22.34
C GLN A 133 4.04 5.73 -21.07
N HIS A 134 5.26 5.97 -20.62
CA HIS A 134 5.56 6.79 -19.45
C HIS A 134 5.93 8.24 -19.87
N PRO A 135 5.68 9.24 -19.00
CA PRO A 135 6.18 10.60 -19.20
C PRO A 135 7.69 10.57 -19.41
N ALA A 136 8.24 11.48 -20.23
CA ALA A 136 9.67 11.51 -20.56
C ALA A 136 10.58 11.43 -19.33
N VAL A 137 10.25 12.17 -18.26
CA VAL A 137 11.02 12.16 -17.00
C VAL A 137 11.10 10.79 -16.31
N LEU A 138 10.12 9.92 -16.51
CA LEU A 138 10.13 8.54 -15.99
C LEU A 138 10.71 7.58 -17.03
N GLN A 139 10.35 7.79 -18.30
CA GLN A 139 10.80 6.95 -19.42
C GLN A 139 12.32 7.00 -19.62
N ASP A 140 12.94 8.17 -19.43
CA ASP A 140 14.40 8.36 -19.51
C ASP A 140 15.15 7.63 -18.38
N HIS A 141 14.43 7.19 -17.33
CA HIS A 141 14.96 6.50 -16.16
C HIS A 141 14.30 5.14 -15.94
N ILE A 142 13.68 4.55 -16.96
CA ILE A 142 12.85 3.36 -16.80
C ILE A 142 13.65 2.15 -16.29
N ASP A 143 14.89 1.97 -16.74
CA ASP A 143 15.77 0.87 -16.31
C ASP A 143 16.10 0.96 -14.82
N GLU A 144 16.22 2.19 -14.30
CA GLU A 144 16.47 2.44 -12.88
C GLU A 144 15.22 2.12 -12.04
N ILE A 145 14.04 2.54 -12.52
CA ILE A 145 12.76 2.23 -11.89
C ILE A 145 12.51 0.71 -11.89
N GLU A 146 12.83 0.03 -12.99
CA GLU A 146 12.76 -1.43 -13.10
C GLU A 146 13.70 -2.12 -12.12
N SER A 147 14.98 -1.72 -12.09
CA SER A 147 15.95 -2.26 -11.15
C SER A 147 15.48 -2.09 -9.70
N PHE A 148 14.95 -0.92 -9.34
CA PHE A 148 14.40 -0.67 -8.01
C PHE A 148 13.19 -1.57 -7.71
N SER A 149 12.25 -1.67 -8.65
CA SER A 149 11.05 -2.52 -8.54
C SER A 149 11.42 -4.00 -8.33
N ARG A 150 12.39 -4.52 -9.12
CA ARG A 150 12.90 -5.88 -8.98
C ARG A 150 13.59 -6.10 -7.63
N LYS A 151 14.35 -5.14 -7.13
CA LYS A 151 14.99 -5.23 -5.80
C LYS A 151 13.96 -5.21 -4.67
N CYS A 152 12.91 -4.38 -4.73
CA CYS A 152 11.79 -4.45 -3.78
C CYS A 152 11.24 -5.88 -3.68
N HIS A 153 11.09 -6.52 -4.84
CA HIS A 153 10.63 -7.90 -4.90
C HIS A 153 11.66 -8.90 -4.33
N SER A 154 12.87 -8.95 -4.90
CA SER A 154 13.87 -9.98 -4.57
C SER A 154 14.46 -9.83 -3.17
N GLU A 155 14.70 -8.60 -2.72
CA GLU A 155 15.41 -8.34 -1.46
C GLU A 155 14.50 -8.27 -0.24
N VAL A 156 13.21 -7.99 -0.44
CA VAL A 156 12.24 -7.79 0.65
C VAL A 156 11.07 -8.74 0.53
N VAL A 157 10.29 -8.67 -0.56
CA VAL A 157 9.05 -9.45 -0.68
C VAL A 157 9.33 -10.94 -0.60
N VAL A 158 10.27 -11.47 -1.37
CA VAL A 158 10.62 -12.91 -1.34
C VAL A 158 11.00 -13.36 0.07
N LYS A 159 11.81 -12.59 0.80
CA LYS A 159 12.20 -12.92 2.18
C LYS A 159 11.00 -12.91 3.12
N LEU A 160 10.11 -11.91 3.02
CA LEU A 160 8.87 -11.88 3.81
C LEU A 160 7.95 -13.06 3.49
N LEU A 161 7.76 -13.40 2.21
CA LEU A 161 6.95 -14.54 1.77
C LEU A 161 7.46 -15.86 2.36
N ARG A 162 8.78 -16.05 2.42
CA ARG A 162 9.42 -17.19 3.07
C ARG A 162 9.16 -17.22 4.58
N LEU A 163 9.25 -16.07 5.26
CA LEU A 163 8.90 -15.98 6.69
C LEU A 163 7.41 -16.31 6.93
N PHE A 164 6.50 -15.85 6.07
CA PHE A 164 5.08 -16.21 6.16
C PHE A 164 4.84 -17.70 5.93
N ALA A 165 5.56 -18.31 4.98
CA ALA A 165 5.48 -19.76 4.73
C ALA A 165 5.93 -20.56 5.96
N LEU A 166 7.06 -20.20 6.55
CA LEU A 166 7.56 -20.82 7.78
C LEU A 166 6.61 -20.61 8.97
N LEU A 167 6.05 -19.41 9.12
CA LEU A 167 5.04 -19.10 10.14
C LEU A 167 3.80 -20.00 10.03
N LEU A 168 3.43 -20.39 8.82
CA LEU A 168 2.28 -21.25 8.55
C LEU A 168 2.65 -22.74 8.46
N GLU A 169 3.90 -23.11 8.76
CA GLU A 169 4.42 -24.48 8.68
C GLU A 169 4.19 -25.13 7.29
N VAL A 170 4.32 -24.34 6.22
CA VAL A 170 4.31 -24.82 4.83
C VAL A 170 5.71 -24.68 4.22
N PRO A 171 6.01 -25.34 3.08
CA PRO A 171 7.33 -25.24 2.45
C PRO A 171 7.77 -23.78 2.22
N GLU A 172 9.04 -23.46 2.44
CA GLU A 172 9.55 -22.08 2.44
C GLU A 172 9.23 -21.32 1.14
N ASP A 173 9.27 -21.98 -0.02
CA ASP A 173 8.97 -21.36 -1.32
C ASP A 173 7.46 -21.40 -1.69
N PHE A 174 6.57 -21.80 -0.78
CA PHE A 174 5.14 -21.99 -1.05
C PHE A 174 4.47 -20.73 -1.59
N PHE A 175 4.71 -19.56 -1.01
CA PHE A 175 4.16 -18.32 -1.54
C PHE A 175 5.03 -17.72 -2.64
N VAL A 176 6.34 -18.01 -2.66
CA VAL A 176 7.28 -17.43 -3.64
C VAL A 176 6.91 -17.84 -5.06
N LYS A 177 6.54 -19.10 -5.27
CA LYS A 177 6.10 -19.61 -6.59
C LYS A 177 4.85 -18.88 -7.14
N ASP A 178 4.00 -18.39 -6.25
CA ASP A 178 2.73 -17.72 -6.58
C ASP A 178 2.93 -16.19 -6.64
N HIS A 179 4.17 -15.73 -6.54
CA HIS A 179 4.60 -14.33 -6.65
C HIS A 179 5.79 -14.19 -7.61
N ALA A 180 5.90 -15.02 -8.64
CA ALA A 180 6.99 -14.90 -9.61
C ALA A 180 6.95 -13.51 -10.28
N TYR A 181 8.07 -12.78 -10.26
CA TYR A 181 8.13 -11.42 -10.78
C TYR A 181 7.74 -11.36 -12.26
N ASP A 182 8.33 -12.23 -13.07
CA ASP A 182 8.15 -12.27 -14.54
C ASP A 182 6.90 -13.03 -15.00
N ASP A 183 6.02 -13.46 -14.08
CA ASP A 183 4.70 -13.99 -14.43
C ASP A 183 3.63 -12.90 -14.29
N PHE A 184 2.55 -12.97 -15.07
CA PHE A 184 1.56 -11.91 -15.15
C PHE A 184 0.95 -11.61 -13.78
N GLY A 185 1.08 -10.36 -13.32
CA GLY A 185 0.58 -9.96 -12.02
C GLY A 185 0.34 -8.46 -11.88
N GLU A 186 -0.09 -8.08 -10.69
CA GLU A 186 -0.66 -6.75 -10.40
C GLU A 186 0.23 -5.94 -9.45
N ASP A 187 1.45 -6.44 -9.17
CA ASP A 187 2.46 -5.69 -8.43
C ASP A 187 2.78 -4.38 -9.15
N HIS A 188 3.03 -3.34 -8.37
CA HIS A 188 3.34 -2.04 -8.95
C HIS A 188 4.11 -1.16 -7.96
N LEU A 189 4.95 -0.30 -8.52
CA LEU A 189 5.49 0.86 -7.84
C LEU A 189 4.46 1.99 -7.93
N ARG A 190 4.29 2.75 -6.84
CA ARG A 190 3.45 3.94 -6.79
C ARG A 190 4.27 5.12 -6.33
N TYR A 191 4.22 6.18 -7.11
CA TYR A 191 4.45 7.52 -6.60
C TYR A 191 3.13 8.10 -6.14
N MET A 192 3.17 8.83 -5.04
CA MET A 192 2.00 9.43 -4.43
C MET A 192 2.33 10.83 -3.93
N HIS A 193 1.41 11.77 -4.12
CA HIS A 193 1.54 13.12 -3.62
C HIS A 193 0.21 13.57 -3.02
N TYR A 194 0.31 14.09 -1.80
CA TYR A 194 -0.77 14.75 -1.09
C TYR A 194 -0.43 16.24 -0.99
N ALA A 195 -1.25 17.08 -1.62
CA ALA A 195 -1.12 18.52 -1.47
C ALA A 195 -1.58 18.96 -0.07
N ALA A 196 -0.83 19.85 0.58
CA ALA A 196 -1.26 20.45 1.83
C ALA A 196 -2.60 21.19 1.65
N ARG A 197 -3.46 21.10 2.66
CA ARG A 197 -4.76 21.82 2.72
C ARG A 197 -4.80 22.73 3.92
N SER A 198 -5.59 23.79 3.82
CA SER A 198 -5.77 24.72 4.93
C SER A 198 -6.41 24.02 6.14
N ALA A 199 -6.15 24.54 7.34
CA ALA A 199 -6.75 24.01 8.58
C ALA A 199 -8.29 24.05 8.53
N SER A 200 -8.88 25.07 7.89
CA SER A 200 -10.34 25.19 7.76
C SER A 200 -10.94 24.14 6.81
N GLU A 201 -10.22 23.73 5.75
CA GLU A 201 -10.63 22.62 4.90
C GLU A 201 -10.48 21.28 5.61
N ASN A 202 -9.34 21.06 6.29
CA ASN A 202 -9.11 19.80 7.02
C ASN A 202 -10.17 19.57 8.09
N ALA A 203 -10.54 20.61 8.85
CA ALA A 203 -11.60 20.50 9.86
C ALA A 203 -12.95 20.06 9.27
N LYS A 204 -13.29 20.50 8.05
CA LYS A 204 -14.53 20.13 7.36
C LYS A 204 -14.53 18.69 6.86
N VAL A 205 -13.36 18.08 6.71
CA VAL A 205 -13.20 16.70 6.26
C VAL A 205 -12.66 15.77 7.36
N GLY A 206 -12.95 16.08 8.62
CA GLY A 206 -12.56 15.24 9.76
C GLY A 206 -11.05 15.07 9.94
N GLU A 207 -10.25 16.01 9.45
CA GLU A 207 -8.79 15.95 9.47
C GLU A 207 -8.22 14.74 8.70
N LEU A 208 -8.95 14.17 7.73
CA LEU A 208 -8.48 13.03 6.94
C LEU A 208 -8.11 13.42 5.51
N TYR A 209 -6.96 12.95 5.07
CA TYR A 209 -6.54 12.96 3.67
C TYR A 209 -7.03 11.68 2.98
N THR A 210 -6.94 10.54 3.67
CA THR A 210 -7.49 9.26 3.21
C THR A 210 -8.20 8.56 4.37
N PRO A 211 -9.48 8.17 4.23
CA PRO A 211 -10.21 7.39 5.24
C PRO A 211 -9.57 6.02 5.52
N GLY A 212 -10.00 5.38 6.61
CA GLY A 212 -9.51 4.05 6.99
C GLY A 212 -9.83 2.98 5.95
N HIS A 213 -8.81 2.24 5.53
CA HIS A 213 -8.91 1.18 4.53
C HIS A 213 -7.84 0.11 4.73
N THR A 214 -7.95 -0.97 3.95
CA THR A 214 -6.95 -2.01 3.78
C THR A 214 -6.44 -2.03 2.34
N ASP A 215 -5.25 -2.61 2.16
CA ASP A 215 -4.64 -2.84 0.86
C ASP A 215 -4.98 -4.23 0.32
N LEU A 216 -4.95 -4.38 -1.01
CA LEU A 216 -5.54 -5.54 -1.68
C LEU A 216 -4.63 -6.78 -1.75
N GLY A 217 -3.30 -6.58 -1.70
CA GLY A 217 -2.30 -7.59 -2.07
C GLY A 217 -1.88 -8.55 -0.96
N SER A 218 -0.61 -8.95 -0.98
CA SER A 218 0.01 -9.73 0.10
C SER A 218 0.67 -8.82 1.13
N VAL A 219 1.54 -7.93 0.67
CA VAL A 219 2.19 -6.90 1.48
C VAL A 219 2.36 -5.60 0.70
N THR A 220 2.40 -4.48 1.40
CA THR A 220 2.78 -3.18 0.87
C THR A 220 4.06 -2.72 1.54
N LEU A 221 5.03 -2.28 0.74
CA LEU A 221 6.26 -1.64 1.19
C LEU A 221 6.07 -0.13 1.08
N LEU A 222 6.03 0.55 2.22
CA LEU A 222 5.98 2.00 2.31
C LEU A 222 7.36 2.52 2.72
N PHE A 223 8.08 3.13 1.77
CA PHE A 223 9.36 3.75 2.07
C PHE A 223 9.17 4.97 2.97
N ARG A 224 10.15 5.24 3.85
CA ARG A 224 10.08 6.29 4.87
C ARG A 224 9.55 7.61 4.31
N GLN A 225 8.49 8.13 4.93
CA GLN A 225 7.93 9.45 4.64
C GLN A 225 8.05 10.33 5.89
N PRO A 226 8.88 11.39 5.87
CA PRO A 226 9.13 12.21 7.06
C PRO A 226 7.91 13.02 7.55
N VAL A 227 6.93 13.29 6.67
CA VAL A 227 5.67 13.94 7.05
C VAL A 227 4.78 12.94 7.79
N ALA A 228 4.61 13.16 9.10
CA ALA A 228 3.80 12.32 9.97
C ALA A 228 2.31 12.49 9.63
N ALA A 229 1.72 11.45 9.05
CA ALA A 229 0.33 11.47 8.59
C ALA A 229 -0.33 10.08 8.62
N LEU A 230 0.46 9.02 8.49
CA LEU A 230 -0.03 7.66 8.53
C LEU A 230 -0.50 7.30 9.95
N GLN A 231 -1.71 6.78 10.05
CA GLN A 231 -2.23 6.17 11.26
C GLN A 231 -2.69 4.74 10.98
N ILE A 232 -2.55 3.88 11.99
CA ILE A 232 -3.00 2.50 11.96
C ILE A 232 -4.04 2.28 13.05
N LEU A 233 -4.98 1.37 12.81
CA LEU A 233 -5.96 0.96 13.81
C LEU A 233 -5.41 -0.25 14.58
N ASN A 234 -5.18 -0.12 15.88
CA ASN A 234 -4.73 -1.23 16.71
C ASN A 234 -5.90 -2.16 17.12
N ASN A 235 -5.60 -3.24 17.85
CA ASN A 235 -6.62 -4.20 18.32
C ASN A 235 -7.61 -3.64 19.34
N GLU A 236 -7.26 -2.55 20.03
CA GLU A 236 -8.19 -1.85 20.93
C GLU A 236 -9.12 -0.89 20.17
N GLY A 237 -9.04 -0.83 18.83
CA GLY A 237 -9.83 0.09 18.03
C GLY A 237 -9.35 1.54 18.11
N GLN A 238 -8.07 1.76 18.45
CA GLN A 238 -7.47 3.08 18.58
C GLN A 238 -6.57 3.40 17.39
N TRP A 239 -6.68 4.62 16.88
CA TRP A 239 -5.82 5.14 15.82
C TRP A 239 -4.49 5.63 16.39
N LYS A 240 -3.40 4.96 16.02
CA LYS A 240 -2.03 5.27 16.47
C LYS A 240 -1.20 5.80 15.30
N TRP A 241 -0.31 6.74 15.56
CA TRP A 241 0.55 7.34 14.53
C TRP A 241 1.73 6.43 14.20
N VAL A 242 2.09 6.32 12.92
CA VAL A 242 3.29 5.57 12.51
C VAL A 242 4.48 6.53 12.47
N LYS A 243 5.50 6.23 13.26
CA LYS A 243 6.71 7.05 13.37
C LYS A 243 7.60 6.89 12.13
N PRO A 244 8.03 7.96 11.46
CA PRO A 244 9.01 7.85 10.38
C PRO A 244 10.37 7.46 10.96
N GLN A 245 10.74 6.18 10.86
CA GLN A 245 12.03 5.67 11.31
C GLN A 245 13.06 5.73 10.19
N ASP A 246 14.28 6.09 10.53
CA ASP A 246 15.39 6.20 9.57
C ASP A 246 15.83 4.81 9.10
N ALA A 247 16.17 4.70 7.82
CA ALA A 247 16.64 3.47 7.19
C ALA A 247 15.70 2.25 7.39
N THR A 248 14.39 2.49 7.45
CA THR A 248 13.37 1.44 7.49
C THR A 248 12.37 1.55 6.35
N ILE A 249 11.71 0.43 6.06
CA ILE A 249 10.48 0.35 5.28
C ILE A 249 9.36 0.01 6.26
N THR A 250 8.26 0.75 6.21
CA THR A 250 7.03 0.35 6.89
C THR A 250 6.32 -0.68 6.02
N ILE A 251 6.07 -1.87 6.57
CA ILE A 251 5.35 -2.95 5.89
C ILE A 251 3.96 -3.07 6.47
N ASN A 252 2.96 -3.24 5.62
CA ASN A 252 1.66 -3.77 6.02
C ASN A 252 1.29 -5.04 5.28
N THR A 253 0.62 -5.96 5.98
CA THR A 253 -0.04 -7.12 5.40
C THR A 253 -1.41 -6.75 4.86
N CYS A 254 -1.85 -7.47 3.83
CA CYS A 254 -2.92 -7.04 2.95
C CYS A 254 -3.98 -8.15 2.73
N ASP A 255 -5.08 -7.80 2.06
CA ASP A 255 -6.29 -8.62 1.96
C ASP A 255 -6.07 -9.99 1.32
N ALA A 256 -5.20 -10.12 0.31
CA ALA A 256 -4.92 -11.41 -0.33
C ALA A 256 -4.22 -12.37 0.63
N LEU A 257 -3.25 -11.89 1.41
CA LEU A 257 -2.59 -12.73 2.42
C LEU A 257 -3.58 -13.10 3.54
N THR A 258 -4.48 -12.20 3.93
CA THR A 258 -5.58 -12.53 4.85
C THR A 258 -6.51 -13.60 4.27
N ALA A 259 -6.84 -13.52 2.97
CA ALA A 259 -7.68 -14.50 2.30
C ALA A 259 -7.01 -15.88 2.23
N LEU A 260 -5.74 -15.95 1.81
CA LEU A 260 -4.95 -17.17 1.73
C LEU A 260 -4.74 -17.82 3.11
N THR A 261 -4.70 -17.03 4.18
CA THR A 261 -4.48 -17.53 5.54
C THR A 261 -5.74 -17.68 6.38
N ALA A 262 -6.93 -17.62 5.76
CA ALA A 262 -8.23 -17.67 6.45
C ALA A 262 -8.32 -16.70 7.65
N GLY A 263 -7.72 -15.52 7.51
CA GLY A 263 -7.73 -14.47 8.53
C GLY A 263 -6.75 -14.67 9.69
N TYR A 264 -5.83 -15.65 9.61
CA TYR A 264 -4.74 -15.79 10.57
C TYR A 264 -3.79 -14.58 10.50
N VAL A 265 -3.37 -14.19 9.30
CA VAL A 265 -2.69 -12.90 9.07
C VAL A 265 -3.74 -11.82 8.84
N LYS A 266 -3.72 -10.76 9.65
CA LYS A 266 -4.68 -9.66 9.53
C LYS A 266 -4.25 -8.67 8.46
N SER A 267 -5.20 -8.22 7.66
CA SER A 267 -5.00 -7.10 6.73
C SER A 267 -5.06 -5.82 7.54
N SER A 268 -4.05 -4.98 7.40
CA SER A 268 -3.91 -3.85 8.30
C SER A 268 -4.77 -2.66 7.90
N VAL A 269 -5.60 -2.24 8.84
CA VAL A 269 -6.43 -1.05 8.69
C VAL A 269 -5.57 0.20 8.95
N HIS A 270 -5.50 1.08 7.96
CA HIS A 270 -4.73 2.31 8.05
C HIS A 270 -5.43 3.48 7.35
N ARG A 271 -5.05 4.70 7.74
CA ARG A 271 -5.58 5.95 7.19
C ARG A 271 -4.49 7.01 7.08
N VAL A 272 -4.76 8.07 6.32
CA VAL A 272 -3.87 9.23 6.26
C VAL A 272 -4.60 10.42 6.85
N ARG A 273 -4.07 10.91 7.98
CA ARG A 273 -4.56 12.10 8.68
C ARG A 273 -3.84 13.35 8.17
N ALA A 274 -4.46 14.52 8.33
CA ALA A 274 -3.78 15.80 8.18
C ALA A 274 -2.53 15.84 9.08
N PRO A 275 -1.38 16.29 8.56
CA PRO A 275 -0.14 16.34 9.34
C PRO A 275 -0.25 17.23 10.59
N PRO A 276 0.64 17.03 11.58
CA PRO A 276 0.75 17.92 12.73
C PRO A 276 1.04 19.37 12.31
N LYS A 277 0.80 20.32 13.23
CA LYS A 277 0.85 21.78 12.96
C LYS A 277 2.18 22.22 12.34
N ASP A 278 3.29 21.65 12.78
CA ASP A 278 4.63 21.97 12.30
C ASP A 278 4.94 21.41 10.90
N GLN A 279 4.11 20.50 10.39
CA GLN A 279 4.22 19.93 9.04
C GLN A 279 2.98 20.16 8.17
N ALA A 280 1.91 20.77 8.68
CA ALA A 280 0.62 20.93 7.98
C ALA A 280 0.69 21.74 6.67
N HIS A 281 1.76 22.51 6.49
CA HIS A 281 2.04 23.31 5.29
C HIS A 281 2.89 22.58 4.25
N VAL A 282 3.30 21.34 4.54
CA VAL A 282 4.23 20.56 3.73
C VAL A 282 3.46 19.50 2.94
N ASP A 283 3.70 19.46 1.63
CA ASP A 283 3.19 18.39 0.78
C ASP A 283 3.84 17.04 1.15
N ARG A 284 3.03 15.99 1.16
CA ARG A 284 3.51 14.65 1.51
C ARG A 284 3.69 13.81 0.25
N LEU A 285 4.96 13.56 -0.09
CA LEU A 285 5.37 12.63 -1.14
C LEU A 285 5.49 11.21 -0.58
N GLY A 286 5.24 10.21 -1.42
CA GLY A 286 5.35 8.79 -1.08
C GLY A 286 5.84 7.95 -2.24
N VAL A 287 6.66 6.96 -1.90
CA VAL A 287 7.05 5.85 -2.78
C VAL A 287 6.58 4.57 -2.10
N LEU A 288 5.80 3.77 -2.82
CA LEU A 288 5.25 2.51 -2.34
C LEU A 288 5.50 1.41 -3.35
N TYR A 289 5.74 0.19 -2.89
CA TYR A 289 5.70 -1.01 -3.72
C TYR A 289 4.63 -1.96 -3.19
N PHE A 290 3.65 -2.28 -4.03
CA PHE A 290 2.57 -3.21 -3.69
C PHE A 290 2.90 -4.58 -4.23
N ALA A 291 3.01 -5.58 -3.36
CA ALA A 291 3.23 -6.97 -3.75
C ALA A 291 1.91 -7.75 -3.77
N ARG A 292 1.69 -8.54 -4.82
CA ARG A 292 0.46 -9.31 -5.00
C ARG A 292 0.79 -10.72 -5.50
N PRO A 293 -0.05 -11.72 -5.20
CA PRO A 293 0.02 -12.99 -5.92
C PRO A 293 -0.14 -12.77 -7.43
N ASN A 294 0.42 -13.66 -8.24
CA ASN A 294 0.21 -13.66 -9.69
C ASN A 294 -1.28 -13.76 -10.02
N ASN A 295 -1.67 -13.26 -11.19
CA ASN A 295 -3.07 -13.02 -11.54
C ASN A 295 -3.96 -14.27 -11.46
N HIS A 296 -3.39 -15.42 -11.81
CA HIS A 296 -4.07 -16.70 -11.87
C HIS A 296 -4.29 -17.36 -10.48
N VAL A 297 -3.66 -16.84 -9.42
CA VAL A 297 -3.66 -17.47 -8.10
C VAL A 297 -5.06 -17.35 -7.46
N PRO A 298 -5.70 -18.46 -7.07
CA PRO A 298 -6.98 -18.43 -6.37
C PRO A 298 -6.79 -17.96 -4.91
N LEU A 299 -7.64 -17.04 -4.46
CA LEU A 299 -7.63 -16.53 -3.08
C LEU A 299 -8.45 -17.41 -2.14
N THR A 300 -8.20 -18.72 -2.19
CA THR A 300 -8.78 -19.71 -1.29
C THR A 300 -7.83 -20.00 -0.13
N PRO A 301 -8.33 -20.29 1.09
CA PRO A 301 -7.47 -20.66 2.20
C PRO A 301 -6.54 -21.83 1.85
N ILE A 302 -5.27 -21.69 2.21
CA ILE A 302 -4.25 -22.70 1.92
C ILE A 302 -4.38 -23.90 2.87
N ASN A 303 -3.83 -25.04 2.46
CA ASN A 303 -3.64 -26.16 3.35
C ASN A 303 -2.36 -25.97 4.18
N SER A 304 -2.52 -25.60 5.44
CA SER A 304 -1.43 -25.36 6.39
C SER A 304 -1.69 -26.14 7.70
N PRO A 305 -0.67 -26.75 8.33
CA PRO A 305 -0.79 -27.37 9.65
C PRO A 305 -1.29 -26.39 10.72
N VAL A 306 -0.80 -25.15 10.70
CA VAL A 306 -1.20 -24.08 11.64
C VAL A 306 -2.68 -23.75 11.46
N LEU A 307 -3.13 -23.52 10.23
CA LEU A 307 -4.53 -23.21 9.95
C LEU A 307 -5.45 -24.37 10.31
N SER A 308 -5.05 -25.60 9.97
CA SER A 308 -5.80 -26.82 10.30
C SER A 308 -5.96 -27.01 11.81
N LYS A 309 -4.88 -26.79 12.59
CA LYS A 309 -4.92 -26.88 14.06
C LYS A 309 -5.86 -25.85 14.69
N LEU A 310 -6.02 -24.70 14.06
CA LEU A 310 -6.90 -23.62 14.51
C LEU A 310 -8.33 -23.72 13.93
N GLY A 311 -8.61 -24.70 13.07
CA GLY A 311 -9.90 -24.82 12.39
C GLY A 311 -10.21 -23.68 11.41
N LEU A 312 -9.18 -23.02 10.88
CA LEU A 312 -9.32 -21.90 9.95
C LEU A 312 -9.37 -22.41 8.50
N THR A 313 -10.58 -22.70 8.01
CA THR A 313 -10.80 -23.33 6.70
C THR A 313 -11.51 -22.45 5.67
N GLU A 314 -12.03 -21.29 6.08
CA GLU A 314 -12.82 -20.40 5.24
C GLU A 314 -12.39 -18.94 5.40
N ASN A 315 -12.54 -18.16 4.33
CA ASN A 315 -12.32 -16.71 4.33
C ASN A 315 -13.60 -15.94 3.93
N ALA A 316 -13.49 -14.62 3.79
CA ALA A 316 -14.64 -13.78 3.44
C ALA A 316 -15.26 -14.12 2.07
N PHE A 317 -14.47 -14.61 1.11
CA PHE A 317 -14.95 -14.98 -0.23
C PHE A 317 -15.63 -16.34 -0.22
N THR A 318 -15.00 -17.35 0.38
CA THR A 318 -15.55 -18.71 0.39
C THR A 318 -16.86 -18.79 1.17
N LYS A 319 -17.02 -17.99 2.24
CA LYS A 319 -18.26 -17.89 3.03
C LYS A 319 -19.47 -17.40 2.23
N ILE A 320 -19.24 -16.64 1.16
CA ILE A 320 -20.31 -16.18 0.25
C ILE A 320 -20.34 -17.00 -1.05
N GLY A 321 -19.66 -18.15 -1.08
CA GLY A 321 -19.62 -19.05 -2.24
C GLY A 321 -18.81 -18.50 -3.42
N GLN A 322 -17.90 -17.55 -3.19
CA GLN A 322 -17.04 -16.98 -4.23
C GLN A 322 -15.62 -17.56 -4.16
N ASN A 323 -15.03 -17.83 -5.33
CA ASN A 323 -13.65 -18.31 -5.48
C ASN A 323 -12.90 -17.41 -6.46
N LEU A 324 -12.56 -16.20 -6.01
CA LEU A 324 -11.90 -15.21 -6.85
C LEU A 324 -10.41 -15.53 -6.99
N THR A 325 -9.89 -15.36 -8.19
CA THR A 325 -8.45 -15.18 -8.44
C THR A 325 -7.98 -13.80 -7.96
N MET A 326 -6.66 -13.62 -7.86
CA MET A 326 -6.10 -12.31 -7.54
C MET A 326 -6.54 -11.25 -8.56
N GLN A 327 -6.54 -11.57 -9.86
CA GLN A 327 -6.99 -10.65 -10.91
C GLN A 327 -8.44 -10.20 -10.71
N GLU A 328 -9.35 -11.14 -10.46
CA GLU A 328 -10.76 -10.85 -10.25
C GLU A 328 -10.98 -10.01 -8.99
N TRP A 329 -10.27 -10.33 -7.91
CA TRP A 329 -10.32 -9.56 -6.66
C TRP A 329 -9.85 -8.11 -6.87
N VAL A 330 -8.71 -7.90 -7.54
CA VAL A 330 -8.22 -6.56 -7.88
C VAL A 330 -9.27 -5.80 -8.68
N LYS A 331 -9.77 -6.41 -9.75
CA LYS A 331 -10.74 -5.75 -10.64
C LYS A 331 -12.01 -5.34 -9.91
N VAL A 332 -12.57 -6.24 -9.10
CA VAL A 332 -13.76 -5.98 -8.29
C VAL A 332 -13.52 -4.82 -7.33
N ARG A 333 -12.41 -4.85 -6.59
CA ARG A 333 -12.10 -3.81 -5.60
C ARG A 333 -11.78 -2.47 -6.22
N GLN A 334 -11.00 -2.46 -7.30
CA GLN A 334 -10.68 -1.22 -8.00
C GLN A 334 -11.94 -0.59 -8.61
N THR A 335 -12.80 -1.39 -9.25
CA THR A 335 -14.09 -0.91 -9.76
C THR A 335 -14.95 -0.32 -8.63
N GLN A 336 -15.00 -0.97 -7.47
CA GLN A 336 -15.72 -0.43 -6.30
C GLN A 336 -15.11 0.89 -5.80
N GLN A 337 -13.79 0.97 -5.71
CA GLN A 337 -13.08 2.16 -5.21
C GLN A 337 -13.11 3.35 -6.18
N GLN A 338 -13.17 3.10 -7.50
CA GLN A 338 -13.23 4.15 -8.52
C GLN A 338 -14.67 4.54 -8.88
N ARG A 339 -15.68 3.79 -8.41
CA ARG A 339 -17.09 4.12 -8.62
C ARG A 339 -17.36 5.54 -8.15
N LYS A 340 -18.06 6.31 -8.98
CA LYS A 340 -18.55 7.63 -8.59
C LYS A 340 -19.62 7.47 -7.51
N THR A 341 -19.27 7.80 -6.28
CA THR A 341 -20.19 7.79 -5.14
C THR A 341 -20.75 9.19 -4.88
N GLU A 342 -21.81 9.25 -4.08
CA GLU A 342 -22.24 10.51 -3.51
C GLU A 342 -21.21 11.03 -2.49
N THR A 343 -21.20 12.33 -2.24
CA THR A 343 -20.37 12.92 -1.18
C THR A 343 -20.75 12.26 0.16
N PRO A 344 -19.77 11.74 0.93
CA PRO A 344 -20.07 11.13 2.22
C PRO A 344 -20.61 12.18 3.20
N GLU A 345 -21.45 11.73 4.13
CA GLU A 345 -21.82 12.55 5.28
C GLU A 345 -20.69 12.48 6.31
N ILE A 346 -20.28 13.63 6.85
CA ILE A 346 -19.26 13.71 7.90
C ILE A 346 -19.89 14.33 9.16
N LYS A 347 -19.87 13.58 10.26
CA LYS A 347 -20.36 14.03 11.58
C LYS A 347 -19.29 13.74 12.62
N GLU A 348 -18.90 14.77 13.38
CA GLU A 348 -17.88 14.65 14.45
C GLU A 348 -16.57 14.01 13.96
N GLY A 349 -16.16 14.34 12.72
CA GLY A 349 -14.96 13.79 12.08
C GLY A 349 -15.08 12.36 11.56
N LYS A 350 -16.26 11.73 11.68
CA LYS A 350 -16.54 10.38 11.20
C LYS A 350 -17.27 10.40 9.87
N TYR A 351 -16.88 9.52 8.97
CA TYR A 351 -17.44 9.35 7.63
C TYR A 351 -18.60 8.34 7.65
N PHE A 352 -19.66 8.67 6.94
CA PHE A 352 -20.83 7.82 6.73
C PHE A 352 -21.11 7.73 5.23
N TYR A 353 -21.17 6.50 4.74
CA TYR A 353 -21.43 6.19 3.33
C TYR A 353 -22.77 5.49 3.20
N LYS A 354 -23.41 5.59 2.03
CA LYS A 354 -24.61 4.80 1.74
C LYS A 354 -24.23 3.33 1.58
N GLU A 355 -25.14 2.45 1.97
CA GLU A 355 -24.92 1.01 1.92
C GLU A 355 -24.54 0.50 0.53
N LYS A 356 -25.17 1.03 -0.53
CA LYS A 356 -24.86 0.74 -1.94
C LYS A 356 -23.43 1.11 -2.34
N ASP A 357 -22.84 2.11 -1.70
CA ASP A 357 -21.49 2.60 -2.02
C ASP A 357 -20.42 1.72 -1.36
N LEU A 358 -20.80 1.00 -0.29
CA LEU A 358 -19.96 0.05 0.41
C LEU A 358 -20.01 -1.36 -0.19
N GLU A 359 -20.96 -1.65 -1.08
CA GLU A 359 -21.05 -2.98 -1.70
C GLU A 359 -19.86 -3.26 -2.62
N ILE A 360 -19.16 -4.36 -2.33
CA ILE A 360 -18.04 -4.86 -3.14
C ILE A 360 -18.58 -5.90 -4.13
N LEU A 361 -19.28 -6.91 -3.59
CA LEU A 361 -19.98 -7.97 -4.30
C LEU A 361 -21.26 -8.29 -3.53
N PRO A 362 -22.25 -8.96 -4.14
CA PRO A 362 -23.41 -9.46 -3.40
C PRO A 362 -22.97 -10.28 -2.17
N GLY A 363 -23.36 -9.83 -0.98
CA GLY A 363 -22.98 -10.47 0.29
C GLY A 363 -21.65 -10.01 0.90
N LEU A 364 -20.88 -9.15 0.25
CA LEU A 364 -19.61 -8.60 0.75
C LEU A 364 -19.57 -7.07 0.66
N LYS A 365 -19.35 -6.41 1.79
CA LYS A 365 -19.30 -4.95 1.90
C LYS A 365 -17.97 -4.49 2.48
N ALA A 366 -17.53 -3.32 2.05
CA ALA A 366 -16.44 -2.58 2.65
C ALA A 366 -16.83 -2.12 4.06
N VAL A 367 -15.87 -2.18 4.97
CA VAL A 367 -16.03 -1.70 6.35
C VAL A 367 -15.55 -0.26 6.43
N VAL A 368 -16.33 0.60 7.07
CA VAL A 368 -15.93 1.99 7.34
C VAL A 368 -15.19 2.01 8.68
N HIS A 369 -13.92 2.37 8.65
CA HIS A 369 -13.08 2.50 9.84
C HIS A 369 -12.96 3.99 10.20
N ASN A 370 -13.74 4.43 11.18
CA ASN A 370 -13.79 5.82 11.65
C ASN A 370 -12.80 6.11 12.78
#